data_AF-A0A9X4EKB5-F1
#
_entry.id   AF-A0A9X4EKB5-F1
#
_cell.length_a   1.000
_cell.length_b   1.000
_cell.length_c   1.000
_cell.angle_alpha   90.00
_cell.angle_beta   90.00
_cell.angle_gamma   90.00
#
_symmetry.space_group_name_H-M   'P 1'
#
loop_
_entity.id
_entity.type
_entity.pdbx_description
1 polymer ?
#
loop_
_entity_poly.entity_id
_entity_poly.type
_entity_poly.pdbx_seq_one_letter_code
_entity_poly.pdbx_strand_id
1 'polypeptide(L)' 'MELEKLIASSYGVEDLIFAGHSLDIERASKSIVVANEEEIGMEEFLKKHREFLESKGCCLDHIEGQLKRVQRIDLYFKFD' A
#
# COMPACT_ATOMS: atom_id res chain seq x y z
N MET A 1 -0.39 9.30 -11.15
CA MET A 1 -1.85 9.47 -10.95
C MET A 1 -2.60 8.14 -10.83
N GLU A 2 -2.18 7.08 -11.54
CA GLU A 2 -2.76 5.73 -11.38
C GLU A 2 -2.21 5.00 -10.15
N LEU A 3 -0.88 5.02 -9.95
CA LEU A 3 -0.23 4.42 -8.78
C LEU A 3 -0.80 4.93 -7.45
N GLU A 4 -0.94 6.24 -7.28
CA GLU A 4 -1.49 6.86 -6.05
C GLU A 4 -2.91 6.37 -5.74
N LYS A 5 -3.75 6.17 -6.76
CA LYS A 5 -5.11 5.63 -6.59
C LYS A 5 -5.07 4.16 -6.17
N LEU A 6 -4.15 3.38 -6.74
CA LEU A 6 -3.95 1.99 -6.35
C LEU A 6 -3.44 1.91 -4.91
N ILE A 7 -2.46 2.72 -4.53
CA ILE A 7 -1.98 2.84 -3.14
C ILE A 7 -3.14 3.15 -2.21
N ALA A 8 -3.91 4.20 -2.48
CA ALA A 8 -5.02 4.61 -1.63
C ALA A 8 -6.11 3.52 -1.50
N SER A 9 -6.37 2.77 -2.57
CA SER A 9 -7.36 1.68 -2.58
C SER A 9 -6.80 0.32 -2.12
N SER A 10 -5.52 0.26 -1.73
CA SER A 10 -4.90 -0.92 -1.12
C SER A 10 -5.08 -0.97 0.40
N TYR A 11 -5.82 -0.01 0.96
CA TYR A 11 -6.08 0.12 2.38
C TYR A 11 -7.58 0.02 2.68
N GLY A 12 -7.91 -0.56 3.84
CA GLY A 12 -9.25 -0.52 4.39
C GLY A 12 -9.74 0.92 4.60
N VAL A 13 -11.02 1.18 4.34
CA VAL A 13 -11.59 2.54 4.35
C VAL A 13 -11.61 3.15 5.75
N GLU A 14 -11.84 2.34 6.78
CA GLU A 14 -12.00 2.81 8.17
C GLU A 14 -10.71 2.69 8.98
N ASP A 15 -10.04 1.54 8.90
CA ASP A 15 -8.89 1.20 9.73
C ASP A 15 -7.54 1.50 9.07
N LEU A 16 -7.54 1.79 7.77
CA LEU A 16 -6.35 1.99 6.95
C LEU A 16 -5.34 0.84 7.08
N ILE A 17 -5.84 -0.39 7.23
CA ILE A 17 -5.00 -1.58 7.20
C ILE A 17 -4.66 -1.93 5.75
N PHE A 18 -3.37 -2.05 5.46
CA PHE A 18 -2.88 -2.45 4.14
C PHE A 18 -3.26 -3.90 3.84
N ALA A 19 -3.85 -4.13 2.67
CA ALA A 19 -4.20 -5.46 2.16
C ALA A 19 -5.02 -6.27 3.19
N GLY A 20 -6.02 -5.63 3.82
CA GLY A 20 -6.87 -6.23 4.84
C GLY A 20 -7.92 -7.18 4.25
N HIS A 21 -8.41 -6.87 3.05
CA HIS A 21 -9.42 -7.66 2.34
C HIS A 21 -8.98 -8.04 0.92
N SER A 22 -9.71 -8.98 0.30
CA SER A 22 -9.39 -9.53 -1.02
C SER A 22 -9.31 -8.47 -2.13
N LEU A 23 -10.14 -7.43 -2.05
CA LEU A 23 -10.10 -6.30 -2.99
C LEU A 23 -8.87 -5.43 -2.76
N ASP A 24 -8.50 -5.16 -1.51
CA ASP A 24 -7.32 -4.38 -1.15
C ASP A 24 -6.05 -5.10 -1.60
N ILE A 25 -5.99 -6.43 -1.44
CA ILE A 25 -4.90 -7.28 -1.95
C ILE A 25 -4.79 -7.15 -3.47
N GLU A 26 -5.90 -7.18 -4.20
CA GLU A 26 -5.88 -7.01 -5.66
C GLU A 26 -5.35 -5.63 -6.06
N ARG A 27 -5.71 -4.59 -5.32
CA ARG A 27 -5.19 -3.22 -5.55
C ARG A 27 -3.71 -3.11 -5.21
N ALA A 28 -3.27 -3.73 -4.13
CA ALA A 28 -1.86 -3.81 -3.73
C ALA A 28 -1.02 -4.53 -4.80
N SER A 29 -1.54 -5.67 -5.30
CA SER A 29 -0.93 -6.45 -6.39
C SER A 29 -0.72 -5.58 -7.63
N LYS A 30 -1.74 -4.81 -8.00
CA LYS A 30 -1.64 -3.89 -9.13
C LYS A 30 -0.68 -2.74 -8.86
N SER A 31 -0.65 -2.19 -7.63
CA SER A 31 0.24 -1.07 -7.31
C SER A 31 1.71 -1.44 -7.44
N ILE A 32 2.12 -2.65 -7.01
CA ILE A 32 3.53 -3.06 -7.12
C ILE A 32 3.94 -3.33 -8.59
N VAL A 33 3.01 -3.85 -9.41
CA VAL A 33 3.25 -4.02 -10.86
C VAL A 33 3.42 -2.66 -11.53
N VAL A 34 2.51 -1.72 -11.29
CA VAL A 34 2.58 -0.37 -11.87
C VAL A 34 3.84 0.37 -11.38
N ALA A 35 4.19 0.26 -10.10
CA ALA A 35 5.44 0.84 -9.60
C ALA A 35 6.67 0.30 -10.34
N ASN A 36 6.72 -1.00 -10.62
CA ASN A 36 7.80 -1.61 -11.38
C ASN A 36 7.82 -1.17 -12.85
N GLU A 37 6.65 -1.03 -13.49
CA GLU A 37 6.52 -0.50 -14.86
C GLU A 37 6.95 0.98 -14.97
N GLU A 38 6.72 1.76 -13.92
CA GLU A 38 7.14 3.16 -13.80
C GLU A 38 8.60 3.32 -13.30
N GLU A 39 9.37 2.23 -13.19
CA GLU A 39 10.76 2.21 -12.69
C GLU A 39 10.92 2.78 -11.26
N ILE A 40 9.88 2.69 -10.44
CA ILE A 40 9.86 3.18 -9.05
C ILE A 40 10.46 2.13 -8.13
N GLY A 41 11.57 2.47 -7.48
CA GLY A 41 12.22 1.62 -6.49
C GLY A 41 11.43 1.51 -5.17
N MET A 42 11.77 0.50 -4.37
CA MET A 42 11.10 0.22 -3.08
C MET A 42 11.09 1.41 -2.12
N GLU A 43 12.18 2.18 -2.03
CA GLU A 43 12.26 3.35 -1.15
C GLU A 43 11.23 4.42 -1.53
N GLU A 44 11.14 4.75 -2.82
CA GLU A 44 10.16 5.72 -3.30
C GLU A 44 8.73 5.17 -3.19
N PHE A 45 8.52 3.88 -3.46
CA PHE A 45 7.23 3.23 -3.28
C PHE A 45 6.76 3.34 -1.81
N LEU A 46 7.62 3.03 -0.84
CA LEU A 46 7.32 3.20 0.59
C LEU A 46 7.07 4.66 0.97
N LYS A 47 7.81 5.60 0.37
CA LYS A 47 7.57 7.04 0.57
C LYS A 47 6.16 7.42 0.12
N LYS A 48 5.69 6.97 -1.04
CA LYS A 48 4.31 7.24 -1.50
C LYS A 48 3.25 6.64 -0.58
N HIS A 49 3.49 5.44 -0.03
CA HIS A 49 2.62 4.85 0.99
C HIS A 49 2.60 5.66 2.29
N ARG A 50 3.76 6.16 2.74
CA ARG A 50 3.87 7.03 3.91
C ARG A 50 3.09 8.33 3.71
N GLU A 51 3.32 9.01 2.59
CA GLU A 51 2.65 10.27 2.24
C GLU A 51 1.12 10.12 2.22
N PHE A 52 0.62 8.99 1.69
CA PHE A 52 -0.80 8.67 1.75
C PHE A 52 -1.32 8.56 3.20
N LEU A 53 -0.65 7.81 4.07
CA LEU A 53 -1.09 7.61 5.45
C LEU A 53 -0.97 8.90 6.29
N GLU A 54 0.08 9.70 6.07
CA GLU A 54 0.23 11.02 6.67
C GLU A 54 -0.91 11.95 6.24
N SER A 55 -1.33 11.91 4.96
CA SER A 55 -2.47 12.69 4.47
C SER A 55 -3.81 12.30 5.13
N LYS A 56 -3.90 11.11 5.72
CA LYS A 56 -5.05 10.63 6.50
C LYS A 56 -4.95 10.97 7.99
N GLY A 57 -3.86 11.61 8.43
CA GLY A 57 -3.65 11.95 9.84
C GLY A 57 -3.33 10.74 10.71
N CYS A 58 -2.81 9.65 10.15
CA CYS A 58 -2.38 8.50 10.92
C CYS A 58 -1.23 8.86 11.87
N CYS A 59 -1.20 8.25 13.06
CA CYS A 59 -0.07 8.37 13.95
C CYS A 59 1.15 7.57 13.45
N LEU A 60 2.35 7.95 13.92
CA LEU A 60 3.61 7.33 13.48
C LEU A 60 3.64 5.81 13.69
N ASP A 61 3.19 5.32 14.85
CA ASP A 61 3.19 3.88 15.14
C ASP A 61 2.34 3.09 14.14
N HIS A 62 1.19 3.64 13.75
CA HIS A 62 0.33 3.04 12.75
C HIS A 62 1.00 3.05 11.37
N ILE A 63 1.59 4.18 10.97
CA ILE A 63 2.31 4.31 9.70
C ILE A 63 3.43 3.27 9.61
N GLU A 64 4.28 3.16 10.63
CA GLU A 64 5.37 2.18 10.63
C GLU A 64 4.84 0.74 10.60
N GLY A 65 3.73 0.47 11.28
CA GLY A 65 3.04 -0.82 11.22
C GLY A 65 2.58 -1.17 9.80
N GLN A 66 1.99 -0.21 9.08
CA GLN A 66 1.53 -0.42 7.71
C GLN A 66 2.70 -0.51 6.72
N LEU A 67 3.75 0.29 6.86
CA LEU A 67 4.92 0.21 5.98
C LEU A 67 5.62 -1.15 6.08
N LYS A 68 5.69 -1.74 7.28
CA LYS A 68 6.15 -3.13 7.46
C LYS A 68 5.29 -4.14 6.72
N ARG A 69 3.98 -3.90 6.61
CA ARG A 69 3.06 -4.74 5.80
C ARG A 69 3.28 -4.52 4.30
N VAL A 70 3.50 -3.29 3.85
CA VAL A 70 3.83 -3.00 2.44
C VAL A 70 5.10 -3.73 2.00
N GLN A 71 6.07 -3.92 2.89
CA GLN A 71 7.29 -4.68 2.58
C GLN A 71 7.07 -6.21 2.51
N ARG A 72 5.92 -6.71 2.93
CA ARG A 72 5.62 -8.15 2.98
C ARG A 72 5.00 -8.61 1.66
N ILE A 73 5.80 -9.29 0.85
CA ILE A 73 5.39 -9.76 -0.48
C ILE A 73 4.20 -10.73 -0.43
N ASP A 74 4.00 -11.47 0.66
CA ASP A 74 2.87 -12.39 0.83
C ASP A 74 1.52 -11.67 0.88
N LEU A 75 1.48 -10.40 1.28
CA LEU A 75 0.25 -9.59 1.31
C LEU A 75 -0.19 -9.10 -0.08
N TYR A 76 0.58 -9.40 -1.12
CA TYR A 76 0.25 -9.10 -2.52
C TYR A 76 -0.37 -10.30 -3.24
N PHE A 77 -0.67 -11.40 -2.55
CA PHE A 77 -1.30 -12.57 -3.16
C PHE A 77 -2.66 -12.82 -2.52
N LYS A 78 -3.65 -13.18 -3.34
CA LYS A 78 -4.95 -13.62 -2.83
C LYS A 78 -4.73 -14.93 -2.07
N PHE A 79 -5.39 -15.09 -0.93
CA PHE A 79 -5.41 -16.35 -0.20
C PHE A 79 -6.12 -17.41 -1.05
N ASP A 80 -5.51 -18.58 -1.20
CA ASP A 80 -6.09 -19.77 -1.84
C ASP A 80 -7.27 -20.35 -1.02
#